data_AF-A0A1X6WNW2-F1
#
_entry.id   AF-A0A1X6WNW2-F1
#
_cell.length_a   1.000
_cell.length_b   1.000
_cell.length_c   1.000
_cell.angle_alpha   90.00
_cell.angle_beta   90.00
_cell.angle_gamma   90.00
#
_symmetry.space_group_name_H-M   'P 1'
#
loop_
_entity.id
_entity.type
_entity.pdbx_description
1 polymer ?
#
loop_
_entity_poly.entity_id
_entity_poly.type
_entity_poly.pdbx_seq_one_letter_code
_entity_poly.pdbx_strand_id
1 'polypeptide(L)'
;MKKMMIVSLTALSILGIGAATTAYAMNNTATKEEMSYLKKINPNINEEAATSLKEKRTELDQLHQELTDLSIKYGIIVDNEKDGNKEAIHVDDLDSAKRSTYNKLSKNVWEKEIQFLDAQYEAGLIKKADYLETKAGWLKELNK
;
A
#
# COMPACT_ATOMS: atom_id res chain seq x y z
N MET A 1 27.45 -0.20 0.46
CA MET A 1 26.14 -0.87 0.39
C MET A 1 25.15 0.11 -0.20
N LYS A 2 24.61 -0.17 -1.39
CA LYS A 2 23.71 0.76 -2.08
C LYS A 2 22.44 0.93 -1.24
N LYS A 3 22.14 2.17 -0.85
CA LYS A 3 20.86 2.56 -0.26
C LYS A 3 19.78 2.11 -1.24
N MET A 4 19.14 0.98 -0.99
CA MET A 4 17.87 0.67 -1.63
C MET A 4 16.90 1.68 -1.03
N MET A 5 16.80 2.82 -1.71
CA MET A 5 15.60 3.64 -1.66
C MET A 5 14.47 2.65 -1.83
N ILE A 6 13.73 2.40 -0.76
CA ILE A 6 12.41 1.79 -0.84
C ILE A 6 11.64 2.82 -1.66
N VAL A 7 11.68 2.67 -2.98
CA VAL A 7 10.66 3.15 -3.87
C VAL A 7 9.46 2.28 -3.53
N SER A 8 8.90 2.51 -2.33
CA SER A 8 7.50 2.23 -2.10
C SER A 8 6.82 2.91 -3.27
N LEU A 9 5.97 2.16 -3.94
CA LEU A 9 5.35 2.52 -5.20
C LEU A 9 4.32 3.65 -4.97
N THR A 10 4.79 4.78 -4.46
CA THR A 10 4.21 6.12 -4.61
C THR A 10 4.08 6.48 -6.08
N ALA A 11 4.67 5.73 -7.02
CA ALA A 11 4.35 5.84 -8.43
C ALA A 11 2.91 5.40 -8.79
N LEU A 12 2.13 4.83 -7.85
CA LEU A 12 0.67 4.66 -7.96
C LEU A 12 -0.13 5.67 -7.11
N SER A 13 0.49 6.76 -6.66
CA SER A 13 -0.24 8.00 -6.32
C SER A 13 -0.79 8.73 -7.57
N ILE A 14 -0.74 8.10 -8.75
CA ILE A 14 -1.51 8.46 -9.95
C ILE A 14 -2.96 7.93 -9.87
N LEU A 15 -3.36 7.38 -8.72
CA LEU A 15 -4.68 7.67 -8.20
C LEU A 15 -4.50 8.87 -7.29
N GLY A 16 -5.04 10.04 -7.66
CA GLY A 16 -5.11 11.23 -6.79
C GLY A 16 -6.00 11.01 -5.56
N ILE A 17 -5.92 9.84 -4.95
CA ILE A 17 -6.62 9.37 -3.77
C ILE A 17 -5.68 9.43 -2.55
N GLY A 18 -4.36 9.33 -2.75
CA GLY A 18 -3.37 9.23 -1.67
C GLY A 18 -3.02 10.53 -0.90
N ALA A 19 -3.67 11.67 -1.17
CA ALA A 19 -3.36 12.94 -0.50
C ALA A 19 -4.58 13.65 0.14
N ALA A 20 -5.78 13.04 0.09
CA ALA A 20 -7.02 13.63 0.62
C ALA A 20 -7.64 12.81 1.78
N THR A 21 -6.87 11.92 2.40
CA THR A 21 -7.36 10.95 3.38
C THR A 21 -7.27 11.48 4.81
N THR A 22 -8.09 12.47 5.13
CA THR A 22 -8.71 12.55 6.47
C THR A 22 -10.21 12.87 6.43
N ALA A 23 -10.84 13.07 5.26
CA ALA A 23 -12.25 13.46 5.22
C ALA A 23 -13.08 12.98 4.01
N TYR A 24 -12.52 12.30 3.01
CA TYR A 24 -13.31 11.82 1.87
C TYR A 24 -13.89 10.42 2.12
N ALA A 25 -14.99 10.44 2.86
CA ALA A 25 -16.22 9.66 2.74
C ALA A 25 -16.12 8.14 2.47
N MET A 26 -16.72 7.40 3.40
CA MET A 26 -17.22 6.02 3.35
C MET A 26 -18.19 5.74 2.18
N ASN A 27 -17.78 6.02 0.94
CA ASN A 27 -18.55 5.65 -0.25
C ASN A 27 -17.72 4.66 -1.07
N ASN A 28 -18.01 3.37 -0.89
CA ASN A 28 -17.31 2.27 -1.55
C ASN A 28 -17.57 2.24 -3.06
N THR A 29 -18.55 2.99 -3.57
CA THR A 29 -18.83 3.10 -5.00
C THR A 29 -17.80 3.97 -5.71
N ALA A 30 -17.36 3.53 -6.89
CA ALA A 30 -16.51 4.34 -7.75
C ALA A 30 -17.24 5.62 -8.20
N THR A 31 -16.59 6.77 -8.09
CA THR A 31 -17.14 8.05 -8.56
C THR A 31 -17.12 8.11 -10.09
N LYS A 32 -17.85 9.08 -10.67
CA LYS A 32 -17.85 9.30 -12.12
C LYS A 32 -16.44 9.68 -12.62
N GLU A 33 -15.70 10.44 -11.82
CA GLU A 33 -14.33 10.84 -12.12
C GLU A 33 -13.38 9.65 -12.10
N GLU A 34 -13.48 8.78 -11.08
CA GLU A 34 -12.72 7.53 -10.97
C GLU A 34 -13.03 6.62 -12.17
N MET A 35 -14.31 6.41 -12.48
CA MET A 35 -14.73 5.62 -13.64
C MET A 35 -14.24 6.20 -14.97
N SER A 36 -14.28 7.52 -15.14
CA SER A 36 -13.78 8.19 -16.35
C SER A 36 -12.27 7.98 -16.52
N TYR A 37 -11.51 8.08 -15.43
CA TYR A 37 -10.08 7.81 -15.46
C TYR A 37 -9.78 6.35 -15.80
N LEU A 38 -10.42 5.39 -15.13
CA LEU A 38 -10.22 3.97 -15.38
C LEU A 38 -10.57 3.58 -16.82
N LYS A 39 -11.63 4.17 -17.39
CA LYS A 39 -12.01 3.98 -18.80
C LYS A 39 -10.99 4.50 -19.81
N LYS A 40 -10.11 5.44 -19.43
CA LYS A 40 -8.99 5.86 -20.29
C LYS A 40 -7.93 4.76 -20.42
N ILE A 41 -7.81 3.89 -19.42
CA ILE A 41 -6.86 2.78 -19.38
C ILE A 41 -7.51 1.52 -19.99
N ASN A 42 -8.68 1.14 -19.48
CA ASN A 42 -9.48 0.04 -20.00
C ASN A 42 -10.92 0.52 -20.26
N PRO A 43 -11.29 0.80 -21.53
CA PRO A 43 -12.64 1.26 -21.88
C PRO A 43 -13.78 0.29 -21.49
N ASN A 44 -13.45 -0.99 -21.32
CA ASN A 44 -14.41 -2.05 -20.98
C ASN A 44 -14.55 -2.28 -19.48
N ILE A 45 -13.85 -1.51 -18.63
CA ILE A 45 -14.00 -1.66 -17.18
C ILE A 45 -15.43 -1.32 -16.76
N ASN A 46 -16.01 -2.21 -15.94
CA ASN A 46 -17.34 -2.03 -15.38
C ASN A 46 -17.28 -1.42 -13.97
N GLU A 47 -18.43 -0.95 -13.49
CA GLU A 47 -18.54 -0.28 -12.19
C GLU A 47 -18.26 -1.23 -11.02
N GLU A 48 -18.60 -2.52 -11.15
CA GLU A 48 -18.34 -3.54 -10.13
C GLU A 48 -16.84 -3.75 -9.90
N ALA A 49 -16.06 -3.92 -10.98
CA ALA A 49 -14.60 -4.05 -10.92
C ALA A 49 -13.95 -2.79 -10.35
N ALA A 50 -14.41 -1.61 -10.76
CA ALA A 50 -13.91 -0.34 -10.24
C ALA A 50 -14.22 -0.15 -8.75
N THR A 51 -15.43 -0.49 -8.32
CA THR A 51 -15.85 -0.47 -6.91
C THR A 51 -15.02 -1.45 -6.09
N SER A 52 -14.84 -2.69 -6.57
CA SER A 52 -14.01 -3.69 -5.88
C SER A 52 -12.55 -3.24 -5.73
N LEU A 53 -11.98 -2.60 -6.76
CA LEU A 53 -10.64 -2.02 -6.68
C LEU A 53 -10.54 -0.92 -5.63
N LYS A 54 -11.54 -0.06 -5.54
CA LYS A 54 -11.61 1.01 -4.54
C LYS A 54 -11.69 0.46 -3.12
N GLU A 55 -12.50 -0.56 -2.90
CA GLU A 55 -12.60 -1.24 -1.60
C GLU A 55 -11.26 -1.85 -1.19
N LYS A 56 -10.62 -2.60 -2.10
CA LYS A 56 -9.30 -3.19 -1.86
C LYS A 56 -8.24 -2.13 -1.57
N ARG A 57 -8.25 -1.00 -2.29
CA ARG A 57 -7.34 0.11 -2.02
C ARG A 57 -7.58 0.72 -0.64
N THR A 58 -8.85 0.91 -0.26
CA THR A 58 -9.23 1.46 1.04
C THR A 58 -8.78 0.55 2.19
N GLU A 59 -9.00 -0.76 2.09
CA GLU A 59 -8.50 -1.74 3.07
C GLU A 59 -6.97 -1.69 3.20
N LEU A 60 -6.28 -1.60 2.06
CA LEU A 60 -4.82 -1.53 2.02
C LEU A 60 -4.28 -0.23 2.64
N ASP A 61 -4.93 0.91 2.37
CA ASP A 61 -4.59 2.20 2.98
C ASP A 61 -4.74 2.17 4.50
N GLN A 62 -5.79 1.53 5.02
CA GLN A 62 -5.98 1.34 6.45
C GLN A 62 -4.84 0.49 7.06
N LEU A 63 -4.46 -0.61 6.41
CA LEU A 63 -3.35 -1.44 6.90
C LEU A 63 -2.00 -0.71 6.89
N HIS A 64 -1.74 0.11 5.88
CA HIS A 64 -0.53 0.96 5.85
C HIS A 64 -0.55 2.00 6.97
N GLN A 65 -1.70 2.59 7.25
CA GLN A 65 -1.84 3.52 8.37
C GLN A 65 -1.58 2.81 9.71
N GLU A 66 -2.18 1.63 9.93
CA GLU A 66 -1.95 0.82 11.13
C GLU A 66 -0.47 0.45 11.28
N LEU A 67 0.20 0.07 10.19
CA LEU A 67 1.63 -0.26 10.20
C LEU A 67 2.49 0.98 10.52
N THR A 68 2.11 2.14 10.00
CA THR A 68 2.80 3.41 10.27
C THR A 68 2.66 3.80 11.73
N ASP A 69 1.44 3.77 12.28
CA ASP A 69 1.18 4.07 13.68
C ASP A 69 1.93 3.10 14.61
N LEU A 70 1.97 1.82 14.25
CA LEU A 70 2.74 0.80 14.98
C LEU A 70 4.25 1.08 14.89
N SER A 71 4.74 1.49 13.73
CA SER A 71 6.16 1.84 13.52
C SER A 71 6.58 3.01 14.40
N ILE A 72 5.73 4.04 14.50
CA ILE A 72 5.94 5.19 15.38
C ILE A 72 5.91 4.74 16.84
N LYS A 73 4.90 3.94 17.23
CA LYS A 73 4.74 3.41 18.60
C LYS A 73 5.95 2.59 19.05
N TYR A 74 6.55 1.83 18.15
CA TYR A 74 7.72 0.99 18.43
C TYR A 74 9.05 1.74 18.25
N GLY A 75 9.01 3.01 17.85
CA GLY A 75 10.21 3.81 17.61
C GLY A 75 10.99 3.40 16.36
N ILE A 76 10.40 2.60 15.47
CA ILE A 76 10.99 2.22 14.17
C ILE A 76 11.04 3.44 13.24
N ILE A 77 10.02 4.29 13.33
CA ILE A 77 9.97 5.59 12.64
C ILE A 77 9.94 6.68 13.71
N VAL A 78 10.75 7.71 13.52
CA VAL A 78 10.82 8.86 14.43
C VAL A 78 10.11 10.04 13.81
N ASP A 79 9.23 10.66 14.60
CA ASP A 79 8.66 11.96 14.28
C ASP A 79 9.67 13.05 14.64
N ASN A 80 10.52 13.41 13.68
CA ASN A 80 11.57 14.40 13.85
C ASN A 80 11.04 15.80 14.19
N GLU A 81 9.75 16.08 13.96
CA GLU A 81 9.13 17.35 14.35
C GLU A 81 8.83 17.41 15.85
N LYS A 82 8.67 16.25 16.51
CA LYS A 82 8.36 16.18 17.95
C LYS A 82 9.57 15.88 18.83
N ASP A 83 10.53 15.10 18.33
CA ASP A 83 11.63 14.60 19.15
C ASP A 83 12.94 14.51 18.34
N GLY A 84 13.51 15.68 18.02
CA GLY A 84 14.60 15.85 17.03
C GLY A 84 15.93 15.16 17.33
N ASN A 85 16.06 14.47 18.47
CA ASN A 85 17.28 13.76 18.89
C ASN A 85 17.07 12.25 19.08
N LYS A 86 15.88 11.71 18.76
CA LYS A 86 15.59 10.29 18.95
C LYS A 86 16.04 9.50 17.72
N GLU A 87 16.84 8.47 17.93
CA GLU A 87 17.23 7.56 16.84
C GLU A 87 16.14 6.49 16.62
N ALA A 88 15.98 6.10 15.35
CA ALA A 88 15.09 5.01 14.98
C ALA A 88 15.64 3.67 15.46
N ILE A 89 14.76 2.84 16.03
CA ILE A 89 15.06 1.48 16.47
C ILE A 89 14.96 0.54 15.27
N HIS A 90 15.98 -0.28 15.05
CA HIS A 90 15.89 -1.31 14.02
C HIS A 90 14.88 -2.39 14.45
N VAL A 91 14.11 -2.94 13.49
CA VAL A 91 13.08 -3.96 13.76
C VAL A 91 13.66 -5.18 14.51
N ASP A 92 14.91 -5.53 14.20
CA ASP A 92 15.60 -6.66 14.83
C ASP A 92 16.00 -6.41 16.28
N ASP A 93 16.09 -5.14 16.70
CA ASP A 93 16.41 -4.74 18.07
C ASP A 93 15.17 -4.66 18.97
N LEU A 94 13.98 -4.84 18.39
CA LEU A 94 12.73 -4.93 19.16
C LEU A 94 12.69 -6.20 19.99
N ASP A 95 12.00 -6.14 21.14
CA ASP A 95 11.64 -7.34 21.87
C ASP A 95 10.81 -8.30 20.99
N SER A 96 10.93 -9.60 21.27
CA SER A 96 10.34 -10.65 20.43
C SER A 96 8.84 -10.49 20.21
N ALA A 97 8.09 -9.96 21.20
CA ALA A 97 6.65 -9.77 21.09
C ALA A 97 6.31 -8.60 20.15
N LYS A 98 6.99 -7.46 20.27
CA LYS A 98 6.84 -6.34 19.34
C LYS A 98 7.28 -6.70 17.93
N ARG A 99 8.43 -7.35 17.77
CA ARG A 99 8.94 -7.81 16.48
C ARG A 99 7.95 -8.76 15.79
N SER A 100 7.40 -9.72 16.53
CA SER A 100 6.38 -10.64 15.99
C SER A 100 5.11 -9.91 15.56
N THR A 101 4.65 -8.92 16.34
CA THR A 101 3.45 -8.14 16.02
C THR A 101 3.65 -7.30 14.77
N TYR A 102 4.79 -6.61 14.70
CA TYR A 102 5.19 -5.82 13.55
C TYR A 102 5.30 -6.66 12.28
N ASN A 103 6.03 -7.77 12.34
CA ASN A 103 6.23 -8.66 11.19
C ASN A 103 4.91 -9.27 10.70
N LYS A 104 3.98 -9.60 11.62
CA LYS A 104 2.65 -10.11 11.23
C LYS A 104 1.86 -9.05 10.45
N LEU A 105 1.85 -7.80 10.92
CA LEU A 105 1.15 -6.73 10.23
C LEU A 105 1.82 -6.38 8.90
N SER A 106 3.15 -6.29 8.87
CA SER A 106 3.92 -6.05 7.64
C SER A 106 3.68 -7.15 6.60
N LYS A 107 3.64 -8.42 7.02
CA LYS A 107 3.29 -9.53 6.13
C LYS A 107 1.88 -9.38 5.55
N ASN A 108 0.90 -9.03 6.37
CA ASN A 108 -0.48 -8.81 5.92
C ASN A 108 -0.58 -7.67 4.89
N VAL A 109 0.16 -6.58 5.10
CA VAL A 109 0.29 -5.48 4.12
C VAL A 109 0.80 -6.02 2.78
N TRP A 110 1.90 -6.78 2.77
CA TRP A 110 2.46 -7.34 1.54
C TRP A 110 1.51 -8.32 0.83
N GLU A 111 0.80 -9.17 1.58
CA GLU A 111 -0.20 -10.07 1.02
C GLU A 111 -1.34 -9.29 0.34
N LYS A 112 -1.80 -8.19 0.96
CA LYS A 112 -2.84 -7.32 0.43
C LYS A 112 -2.39 -6.47 -0.77
N GLU A 113 -1.14 -6.01 -0.79
CA GLU A 113 -0.52 -5.39 -1.96
C GLU A 113 -0.59 -6.34 -3.17
N ILE A 114 -0.15 -7.60 -2.99
CA ILE A 114 -0.19 -8.59 -4.07
C ILE A 114 -1.62 -8.85 -4.55
N GLN A 115 -2.60 -8.95 -3.64
CA GLN A 115 -4.01 -9.10 -4.01
C GLN A 115 -4.55 -7.89 -4.79
N PHE A 116 -4.14 -6.67 -4.41
CA PHE A 116 -4.52 -5.46 -5.12
C PHE A 116 -3.88 -5.38 -6.51
N LEU A 117 -2.62 -5.81 -6.65
CA LEU A 117 -1.94 -5.94 -7.94
C LEU A 117 -2.63 -6.97 -8.86
N ASP A 118 -3.04 -8.11 -8.30
CA ASP A 118 -3.80 -9.13 -9.02
C ASP A 118 -5.12 -8.56 -9.55
N ALA A 119 -5.87 -7.85 -8.71
CA ALA A 119 -7.13 -7.20 -9.11
C ALA A 119 -6.92 -6.14 -10.22
N GLN A 120 -5.84 -5.35 -10.16
CA GLN A 120 -5.52 -4.38 -11.21
C GLN A 120 -5.20 -5.06 -12.54
N TYR A 121 -4.49 -6.19 -12.51
CA TYR A 121 -4.20 -6.97 -13.71
C TYR A 121 -5.46 -7.60 -14.31
N GLU A 122 -6.31 -8.21 -13.49
CA GLU A 122 -7.59 -8.79 -13.90
C GLU A 122 -8.54 -7.73 -14.48
N ALA A 123 -8.54 -6.52 -13.92
CA ALA A 123 -9.28 -5.38 -14.44
C ALA A 123 -8.66 -4.76 -15.71
N GLY A 124 -7.54 -5.29 -16.21
CA GLY A 124 -6.87 -4.80 -17.41
C GLY A 124 -6.24 -3.41 -17.26
N LEU A 125 -5.92 -3.00 -16.03
CA LEU A 125 -5.34 -1.68 -15.74
C LEU A 125 -3.81 -1.67 -15.86
N ILE A 126 -3.18 -2.84 -15.84
CA ILE A 126 -1.74 -3.00 -15.98
C ILE A 126 -1.40 -4.06 -17.02
N LYS A 127 -0.25 -3.88 -17.68
CA LYS A 127 0.22 -4.84 -18.68
C LYS A 127 0.81 -6.07 -18.00
N LYS A 128 0.73 -7.21 -18.68
CA LYS A 128 1.26 -8.49 -18.17
C LYS A 128 2.75 -8.42 -17.79
N ALA A 129 3.57 -7.71 -18.57
CA ALA A 129 5.00 -7.58 -18.27
C ALA A 129 5.22 -6.87 -16.92
N ASP A 130 4.62 -5.69 -16.76
CA ASP A 130 4.69 -4.89 -15.53
C ASP A 130 4.14 -5.66 -14.32
N TYR A 131 3.02 -6.37 -14.52
CA TYR A 131 2.41 -7.24 -13.51
C TYR A 131 3.38 -8.32 -13.02
N LEU A 132 3.96 -9.10 -13.95
CA LEU A 132 4.84 -10.22 -13.60
C LEU A 132 6.13 -9.74 -12.92
N GLU A 133 6.73 -8.66 -13.42
CA GLU A 133 7.92 -8.06 -12.82
C GLU A 133 7.64 -7.58 -11.39
N THR A 134 6.56 -6.80 -11.22
CA THR A 134 6.17 -6.25 -9.92
C THR A 134 5.84 -7.36 -8.92
N LYS A 135 5.02 -8.33 -9.33
CA LYS A 135 4.62 -9.46 -8.47
C LYS A 135 5.83 -10.30 -8.04
N ALA A 136 6.77 -10.55 -8.94
CA ALA A 136 8.01 -11.25 -8.60
C ALA A 136 8.87 -10.48 -7.59
N GLY A 137 8.90 -9.15 -7.68
CA GLY A 137 9.56 -8.29 -6.69
C GLY A 137 8.88 -8.38 -5.32
N TRP A 138 7.57 -8.22 -5.27
CA TRP A 138 6.81 -8.21 -4.00
C TRP A 138 6.77 -9.57 -3.31
N LEU A 139 6.72 -10.67 -4.08
CA LEU A 139 6.85 -12.02 -3.52
C LEU A 139 8.21 -12.26 -2.86
N LYS A 140 9.28 -11.59 -3.32
CA LYS A 140 10.57 -11.67 -2.64
C LYS A 140 10.54 -10.94 -1.30
N GLU A 141 9.90 -9.77 -1.22
CA GLU A 141 9.75 -9.03 0.03
C GLU A 141 8.88 -9.78 1.04
N LEU A 142 7.79 -10.41 0.59
CA LEU A 142 6.90 -11.20 1.45
C LEU A 142 7.59 -12.41 2.11
N ASN A 143 8.62 -12.96 1.47
CA ASN A 143 9.32 -14.17 1.92
C ASN A 143 10.62 -13.88 2.70
N LYS A 144 10.91 -12.62 3.02
CA LYS A 144 12.01 -12.24 3.93
C LYS A 144 11.55 -12.31 5.39
#